data_AF-A0A6I1VWW7-F1
#
_entry.id   AF-A0A6I1VWW7-F1
#
_cell.length_a   1.000
_cell.length_b   1.000
_cell.length_c   1.000
_cell.angle_alpha   90.00
_cell.angle_beta   90.00
_cell.angle_gamma   90.00
#
_symmetry.space_group_name_H-M   'P 1'
#
loop_
_entity.id
_entity.type
_entity.pdbx_description
1 polymer ?
#
loop_
_entity_poly.entity_id
_entity_poly.type
_entity_poly.pdbx_seq_one_letter_code
_entity_poly.pdbx_strand_id
1 'polypeptide(L)' 'MLGLVKTALHKPYTFIVLAIFICIIGPLAALRTPTDVFPDIGIPVVAVVWQYTGLAPADMAGRVIYTYERSLST' A
#
# COMPACT_ATOMS: atom_id res chain seq x y z
N MET A 1 24.27 22.67 -19.22
CA MET A 1 23.05 22.51 -20.03
C MET A 1 23.34 22.05 -21.47
N LEU A 2 24.24 22.72 -22.20
CA LEU A 2 24.59 22.36 -23.59
C LEU A 2 25.18 20.94 -23.77
N GLY A 3 25.89 20.40 -22.78
CA GLY A 3 26.55 19.09 -22.88
C GLY A 3 25.60 17.91 -23.08
N LEU A 4 24.51 17.84 -22.30
CA LEU A 4 23.49 16.78 -22.44
C LEU A 4 22.84 16.77 -23.83
N VAL A 5 22.49 17.96 -24.32
CA VAL A 5 21.92 18.15 -25.66
C VAL A 5 22.92 17.73 -26.72
N LYS A 6 24.19 18.15 -26.59
CA LYS A 6 25.26 17.80 -27.54
C LYS A 6 25.49 16.29 -27.61
N THR A 7 25.45 15.59 -26.48
CA THR A 7 25.55 14.12 -26.42
C THR A 7 24.34 13.44 -27.08
N ALA A 8 23.13 13.96 -26.86
CA ALA A 8 21.92 13.44 -27.50
C ALA A 8 21.95 13.58 -29.02
N LEU A 9 22.46 14.71 -29.54
CA LEU A 9 22.65 14.92 -30.97
C LEU A 9 23.78 14.06 -31.58
N HIS A 10 24.85 13.76 -30.83
CA HIS A 10 25.96 12.92 -31.32
C HIS A 10 25.61 11.43 -31.41
N LYS A 11 24.65 10.95 -30.59
CA LYS A 11 24.19 9.57 -30.59
C LYS A 11 22.66 9.51 -30.71
N PRO A 12 22.09 9.90 -31.87
CA PRO A 12 20.64 10.01 -32.03
C PRO A 12 19.94 8.66 -31.88
N TYR A 13 20.53 7.59 -32.42
CA TYR A 13 19.94 6.25 -32.36
C TYR A 13 19.77 5.72 -30.93
N THR A 14 20.72 5.98 -30.03
CA THR A 14 20.59 5.51 -28.64
C THR A 14 19.44 6.21 -27.91
N PHE A 15 19.23 7.49 -28.19
CA PHE A 15 18.12 8.25 -27.60
C PHE A 15 16.76 7.88 -28.19
N ILE A 16 16.70 7.59 -29.50
CA ILE A 16 15.46 7.10 -30.14
C ILE A 16 15.05 5.75 -29.56
N VAL A 17 16.00 4.80 -29.45
CA VAL A 17 15.73 3.48 -28.85
C VAL A 17 15.28 3.64 -27.39
N LEU A 18 15.94 4.50 -26.62
CA LEU A 18 15.55 4.78 -25.24
C LEU A 18 14.14 5.39 -25.15
N ALA A 19 13.80 6.33 -26.03
CA ALA A 19 12.47 6.94 -26.06
C ALA A 19 11.39 5.90 -26.36
N ILE A 20 11.61 5.02 -27.35
CA ILE A 20 10.69 3.91 -27.66
C ILE A 20 10.56 2.97 -26.45
N PHE A 21 11.66 2.64 -25.79
CA PHE A 21 11.65 1.80 -24.60
C PHE A 21 10.79 2.39 -23.47
N ILE A 22 10.94 3.69 -23.19
CA ILE A 22 10.13 4.41 -22.19
C ILE A 22 8.65 4.42 -22.61
N CYS A 23 8.35 4.66 -23.89
CA CYS A 23 7.00 4.65 -24.43
C CYS A 23 6.31 3.27 -24.35
N ILE A 24 7.07 2.17 -24.30
CA ILE A 24 6.50 0.82 -24.15
C ILE A 24 6.32 0.47 -22.67
N ILE A 25 7.35 0.68 -21.85
CA ILE A 25 7.33 0.29 -20.44
C ILE A 25 6.40 1.18 -19.62
N GLY A 26 6.36 2.49 -19.88
CA GLY A 26 5.53 3.43 -19.14
C GLY A 26 4.05 3.03 -19.12
N PRO A 27 3.40 2.86 -20.28
CA PRO A 27 2.00 2.42 -20.35
C PRO A 27 1.80 1.02 -19.78
N LEU A 28 2.72 0.09 -20.04
CA LEU A 28 2.61 -1.28 -19.51
C LEU A 28 2.66 -1.29 -17.98
N ALA A 29 3.51 -0.46 -17.37
CA ALA A 29 3.58 -0.28 -15.93
C ALA A 29 2.28 0.37 -15.42
N ALA A 30 1.83 1.46 -16.05
CA ALA A 30 0.60 2.16 -15.66
C ALA A 30 -0.65 1.25 -15.68
N LEU A 31 -0.75 0.35 -16.66
CA LEU A 31 -1.84 -0.63 -16.76
C LEU A 31 -1.75 -1.77 -15.72
N ARG A 32 -0.56 -2.02 -15.19
CA ARG A 32 -0.31 -3.09 -14.18
C ARG A 32 -0.29 -2.55 -12.75
N THR A 33 -0.10 -1.25 -12.57
CA THR A 33 -0.14 -0.62 -11.25
C THR A 33 -1.55 -0.77 -10.66
N PRO A 34 -1.70 -1.44 -9.51
CA PRO A 34 -2.98 -1.50 -8.82
C PRO A 34 -3.42 -0.10 -8.44
N THR A 35 -4.64 0.29 -8.82
CA THR A 35 -5.23 1.55 -8.41
C THR A 35 -6.03 1.33 -7.14
N ASP A 36 -5.51 1.78 -5.99
CA ASP A 36 -6.30 1.90 -4.77
C ASP A 36 -6.89 3.32 -4.68
N VAL A 37 -8.14 3.43 -4.22
CA VAL A 37 -8.83 4.70 -4.02
C VAL A 37 -8.45 5.29 -2.65
N PHE A 38 -8.02 4.45 -1.72
CA PHE A 38 -7.59 4.88 -0.40
C PHE A 38 -6.10 5.19 -0.36
N PRO A 39 -5.68 6.21 0.40
CA PRO A 39 -4.27 6.39 0.73
C PRO A 39 -3.79 5.19 1.56
N ASP A 40 -2.49 4.89 1.50
CA ASP A 40 -1.89 3.81 2.29
C ASP A 40 -2.22 3.97 3.78
N ILE A 41 -3.10 3.11 4.30
CA ILE A 41 -3.44 3.08 5.73
C ILE A 41 -2.32 2.33 6.45
N GLY A 42 -1.37 3.07 7.00
CA GLY A 42 -0.22 2.53 7.73
C GLY A 42 -0.54 1.99 9.14
N ILE A 43 -1.79 2.06 9.58
CA ILE A 43 -2.21 1.62 10.92
C ILE A 43 -2.97 0.29 10.77
N PRO A 44 -2.35 -0.86 11.11
CA PRO A 44 -3.04 -2.14 11.08
C PRO A 44 -4.07 -2.20 12.22
N VAL A 45 -5.34 -2.39 11.88
CA VAL A 45 -6.43 -2.54 12.86
C VAL A 45 -6.88 -4.00 12.89
N VAL A 46 -6.86 -4.62 14.07
CA VAL A 46 -7.37 -5.98 14.29
C VAL A 46 -8.65 -5.89 15.12
N ALA A 47 -9.77 -6.38 14.58
CA ALA A 47 -11.06 -6.42 15.27
C ALA A 47 -11.37 -7.84 15.74
N VAL A 48 -11.72 -7.99 17.02
CA VAL A 48 -12.14 -9.27 17.60
C VAL A 48 -13.50 -9.09 18.27
N VAL A 49 -14.44 -9.95 17.91
CA VAL A 49 -15.84 -9.87 18.33
C VAL A 49 -16.19 -11.10 19.18
N TRP A 50 -16.67 -10.85 20.40
CA TRP A 50 -17.11 -11.89 21.32
C TRP A 50 -18.63 -11.87 21.44
N GLN A 51 -19.26 -13.05 21.40
CA GLN A 51 -20.71 -13.18 21.55
C GLN A 51 -21.03 -14.24 22.61
N TYR A 52 -21.84 -13.87 23.59
CA TYR A 52 -22.38 -14.79 24.59
C TYR A 52 -23.84 -14.45 24.86
N THR A 53 -24.74 -15.33 24.41
CA THR A 53 -26.18 -15.15 24.58
C THR A 53 -26.59 -15.38 26.04
N GLY A 54 -27.30 -14.41 26.63
CA GLY A 54 -27.81 -14.51 28.00
C GLY A 54 -26.84 -14.06 29.10
N LEU A 55 -25.65 -13.55 28.74
CA LEU A 55 -24.74 -12.91 29.70
C LEU A 55 -25.06 -11.42 29.82
N ALA A 56 -25.07 -10.89 31.04
CA ALA A 56 -25.27 -9.47 31.26
C ALA A 56 -24.10 -8.66 30.66
N PRO A 57 -24.33 -7.47 30.08
CA PRO A 57 -23.27 -6.65 29.49
C PRO A 57 -22.12 -6.33 30.46
N ALA A 58 -22.45 -6.11 31.74
CA ALA A 58 -21.45 -5.84 32.77
C ALA A 58 -20.50 -7.04 33.00
N ASP A 59 -21.04 -8.26 32.98
CA ASP A 59 -20.26 -9.49 33.13
C ASP A 59 -19.42 -9.78 31.88
N MET A 60 -19.96 -9.51 30.69
CA MET A 60 -19.20 -9.61 29.43
C MET A 60 -17.97 -8.70 29.46
N ALA A 61 -18.14 -7.44 29.86
CA ALA A 61 -17.05 -6.48 29.96
C ALA A 61 -15.99 -6.90 30.99
N GLY A 62 -16.42 -7.23 32.20
CA GLY A 62 -15.50 -7.51 33.31
C GLY A 62 -14.79 -8.86 33.22
N ARG A 63 -15.39 -9.88 32.60
CA ARG A 63 -14.86 -11.26 32.63
C ARG A 63 -14.24 -11.69 31.32
N VAL A 64 -14.81 -11.27 30.20
CA VAL A 64 -14.36 -11.69 28.86
C VAL A 64 -13.47 -10.63 28.25
N ILE A 65 -13.99 -9.41 28.05
CA ILE A 65 -13.27 -8.34 27.35
C ILE A 65 -12.03 -7.90 28.13
N TYR A 66 -12.16 -7.61 29.42
CA TYR A 66 -11.04 -7.16 30.26
C TYR A 66 -9.87 -8.15 30.29
N THR A 67 -10.16 -9.44 30.44
CA THR A 67 -9.14 -10.50 30.45
C THR A 67 -8.44 -10.59 29.10
N TYR A 68 -9.22 -10.49 28.01
CA TYR A 68 -8.71 -10.52 26.64
C TYR A 68 -7.79 -9.33 26.35
N GLU A 69 -8.22 -8.10 26.66
CA GLU A 69 -7.42 -6.88 26.48
C GLU A 69 -6.08 -6.97 27.23
N ARG A 70 -6.10 -7.46 28.47
CA ARG A 70 -4.90 -7.63 29.29
C ARG A 70 -3.94 -8.68 28.71
N SER A 71 -4.45 -9.71 28.06
CA SER A 71 -3.61 -10.72 27.40
C SER A 71 -2.89 -10.18 26.16
N LEU A 72 -3.50 -9.22 25.46
CA LEU A 72 -2.93 -8.58 24.28
C LEU A 72 -1.90 -7.49 24.60
N SER A 73 -1.92 -6.92 25.80
CA SER A 73 -1.02 -5.85 26.21
C SER A 73 0.33 -6.33 26.76
N THR A 74 0.78 -7.54 26.39
CA THR A 74 2.11 -8.08 26.76
C THR A 74 3.13 -7.75 25.68
#